data_AF-A0A8T4YN52-F1
#
_entry.id   AF-A0A8T4YN52-F1
#
_cell.length_a   1.000
_cell.length_b   1.000
_cell.length_c   1.000
_cell.angle_alpha   90.00
_cell.angle_beta   90.00
_cell.angle_gamma   90.00
#
_symmetry.space_group_name_H-M   'P 1'
#
loop_
_entity.id
_entity.type
_entity.pdbx_description
1 polymer ?
#
loop_
_entity_poly.entity_id
_entity_poly.type
_entity_poly.pdbx_seq_one_letter_code
_entity_poly.pdbx_strand_id
1 'polypeptide(L)'
;MSYIKLFGNVTVIICAVDRYVFEKDVESGFLGEAVAFHLIFPYTPILNAEYLTSQELKLKRRLILELLENLVLDFPELYYDIHIKPEYFMYEAILSRARLFPPLYHMLSGFSCGDTAKENVKKVMEGYIYALKSLEKEKIIERVNGYIKVSKKFIDTVKSRKTKFTNLLKAAQKTLFLSVLGLFPNIFKTLSFSKSFLSASQLNAGKLKNTYTFGDPKRFLFIPTTN
;
A
#
# COMPACT_ATOMS: atom_id res chain seq x y z
N MET A 1 -3.82 -9.47 -19.73
CA MET A 1 -5.11 -9.56 -20.44
C MET A 1 -6.23 -9.27 -19.45
N SER A 2 -7.02 -8.21 -19.64
CA SER A 2 -8.21 -7.97 -18.82
C SER A 2 -9.48 -8.24 -19.62
N TYR A 3 -10.48 -8.81 -18.97
CA TYR A 3 -11.79 -9.11 -19.54
C TYR A 3 -12.87 -8.56 -18.61
N ILE A 4 -13.83 -7.84 -19.17
CA ILE A 4 -14.96 -7.30 -18.41
C ILE A 4 -16.21 -7.92 -18.98
N LYS A 5 -17.02 -8.51 -18.10
CA LYS A 5 -18.31 -9.07 -18.45
C LYS A 5 -19.35 -8.61 -17.46
N LEU A 6 -20.46 -8.13 -18.01
CA LEU A 6 -21.66 -7.85 -17.24
C LEU A 6 -22.39 -9.18 -17.01
N PHE A 7 -22.60 -9.55 -15.76
CA PHE A 7 -23.44 -10.69 -15.37
C PHE A 7 -24.68 -10.14 -14.66
N GLY A 8 -25.77 -9.96 -15.41
CA GLY A 8 -26.97 -9.28 -14.92
C GLY A 8 -26.65 -7.84 -14.54
N ASN A 9 -26.83 -7.49 -13.26
CA ASN A 9 -26.54 -6.17 -12.71
C ASN A 9 -25.13 -6.07 -12.07
N VAL A 10 -24.32 -7.12 -12.16
CA VAL A 10 -22.98 -7.18 -11.57
C VAL A 10 -21.91 -7.10 -12.65
N THR A 11 -21.03 -6.10 -12.56
CA THR A 11 -19.86 -5.98 -13.43
C THR A 11 -18.74 -6.84 -12.87
N VAL A 12 -18.35 -7.89 -13.59
CA VAL A 12 -17.19 -8.72 -13.25
C VAL A 12 -16.01 -8.28 -14.09
N ILE A 13 -14.89 -8.05 -13.41
CA ILE A 13 -13.61 -7.71 -14.03
C ILE A 13 -12.65 -8.87 -13.75
N ILE A 14 -12.13 -9.46 -14.81
CA ILE A 14 -11.10 -10.50 -14.76
C ILE A 14 -9.80 -9.88 -15.25
N CYS A 15 -8.74 -10.00 -14.45
CA CYS A 15 -7.40 -9.60 -14.84
C CYS A 15 -6.47 -10.80 -14.82
N ALA A 16 -5.84 -11.08 -15.95
CA ALA A 16 -4.80 -12.09 -16.09
C ALA A 16 -3.44 -11.40 -16.26
N VAL A 17 -2.50 -11.78 -15.40
CA VAL A 17 -1.13 -11.28 -15.36
C VAL A 17 -0.17 -12.47 -15.37
N ASP A 18 0.96 -12.30 -16.04
CA ASP A 18 2.04 -13.28 -15.99
C ASP A 18 2.65 -13.35 -14.58
N ARG A 19 3.04 -14.56 -14.16
CA ARG A 19 3.56 -14.80 -12.81
C ARG A 19 4.83 -14.00 -12.53
N TYR A 20 5.77 -13.95 -13.48
CA TYR A 20 7.02 -13.22 -13.31
C TYR A 20 6.74 -11.72 -13.14
N VAL A 21 5.82 -11.17 -13.93
CA VAL A 21 5.41 -9.76 -13.83
C VAL A 21 4.79 -9.46 -12.46
N PHE A 22 3.90 -10.34 -11.98
CA PHE A 22 3.26 -10.18 -10.67
C PHE A 22 4.28 -10.24 -9.52
N GLU A 23 5.15 -11.24 -9.50
CA GLU A 23 6.19 -11.38 -8.47
C GLU A 23 7.15 -10.19 -8.49
N LYS A 24 7.54 -9.72 -9.68
CA LYS A 24 8.39 -8.53 -9.81
C LYS A 24 7.72 -7.26 -9.28
N ASP A 25 6.41 -7.13 -9.47
CA ASP A 25 5.64 -6.01 -8.91
C ASP A 25 5.54 -6.11 -7.37
N VAL A 26 5.36 -7.32 -6.83
CA VAL A 26 5.38 -7.60 -5.38
C VAL A 26 6.75 -7.36 -4.75
N GLU A 27 7.84 -7.65 -5.46
CA GLU A 27 9.21 -7.55 -4.93
C GLU A 27 9.78 -6.15 -5.03
N SER A 28 9.61 -5.45 -6.17
CA SER A 28 10.21 -4.13 -6.38
C SER A 28 9.26 -3.01 -6.82
N GLY A 29 7.94 -3.26 -6.91
CA GLY A 29 6.98 -2.26 -7.37
C GLY A 29 7.18 -1.92 -8.84
N PHE A 30 7.57 -2.91 -9.64
CA PHE A 30 7.97 -2.75 -11.04
C PHE A 30 6.93 -2.02 -11.90
N LEU A 31 5.65 -2.15 -11.59
CA LEU A 31 4.53 -1.47 -12.26
C LEU A 31 3.89 -0.41 -11.38
N GLY A 32 4.64 0.16 -10.45
CA GLY A 32 4.10 1.04 -9.42
C GLY A 32 3.08 0.33 -8.52
N GLU A 33 3.22 -0.99 -8.37
CA GLU A 33 2.33 -1.86 -7.59
C GLU A 33 0.91 -1.97 -8.14
N ALA A 34 0.67 -1.57 -9.40
CA ALA A 34 -0.66 -1.59 -9.99
C ALA A 34 -1.34 -2.97 -9.93
N VAL A 35 -0.56 -4.06 -9.99
CA VAL A 35 -1.08 -5.42 -9.88
C VAL A 35 -1.01 -5.90 -8.43
N ALA A 36 0.15 -5.73 -7.78
CA ALA A 36 0.39 -6.17 -6.42
C ALA A 36 -0.55 -5.52 -5.39
N PHE A 37 -1.07 -4.32 -5.68
CA PHE A 37 -2.00 -3.58 -4.84
C PHE A 37 -3.23 -4.40 -4.43
N HIS A 38 -3.70 -5.35 -5.25
CA HIS A 38 -4.84 -6.20 -4.90
C HIS A 38 -4.59 -7.04 -3.62
N LEU A 39 -3.32 -7.28 -3.26
CA LEU A 39 -2.94 -7.98 -2.02
C LEU A 39 -2.94 -7.07 -0.78
N ILE A 40 -3.12 -5.75 -0.96
CA ILE A 40 -3.28 -4.79 0.14
C ILE A 40 -4.74 -4.75 0.61
N PHE A 41 -5.68 -5.22 -0.22
CA PHE A 41 -7.13 -5.24 0.01
C PHE A 41 -7.56 -6.64 0.45
N PRO A 42 -8.74 -6.79 1.09
CA PRO A 42 -9.29 -8.11 1.34
C PRO A 42 -9.52 -8.82 -0.01
N TYR A 43 -9.03 -10.04 -0.13
CA TYR A 43 -9.27 -10.91 -1.27
C TYR A 43 -9.74 -12.28 -0.79
N THR A 44 -10.41 -13.02 -1.67
CA THR A 44 -10.78 -14.41 -1.43
C THR A 44 -10.07 -15.27 -2.47
N PRO A 45 -9.07 -16.08 -2.06
CA PRO A 45 -8.37 -16.94 -2.99
C PRO A 45 -9.32 -18.04 -3.49
N ILE A 46 -9.44 -18.17 -4.81
CA ILE A 46 -10.18 -19.28 -5.43
C ILE A 46 -9.28 -20.52 -5.52
N LEU A 47 -8.00 -20.32 -5.87
CA LEU A 47 -6.97 -21.35 -5.97
C LEU A 47 -5.64 -20.80 -5.43
N ASN A 48 -4.74 -21.71 -5.02
CA ASN A 48 -3.37 -21.39 -4.59
C ASN A 48 -3.30 -20.32 -3.48
N ALA A 49 -4.12 -20.46 -2.44
CA ALA A 49 -4.16 -19.52 -1.32
C ALA A 49 -2.78 -19.29 -0.69
N GLU A 50 -2.01 -20.36 -0.49
CA GLU A 50 -0.65 -20.28 0.08
C GLU A 50 0.29 -19.39 -0.74
N TYR A 51 0.19 -19.47 -2.08
CA TYR A 51 0.97 -18.62 -2.97
C TYR A 51 0.60 -17.15 -2.76
N LEU A 52 -0.68 -16.82 -2.79
CA LEU A 52 -1.16 -15.44 -2.61
C LEU A 52 -0.78 -14.89 -1.24
N THR A 53 -0.97 -15.68 -0.17
CA THR A 53 -0.53 -15.31 1.19
C THR A 53 0.97 -15.05 1.23
N SER A 54 1.79 -15.89 0.58
CA SER A 54 3.25 -15.67 0.56
C SER A 54 3.64 -14.35 -0.10
N GLN A 55 2.97 -13.98 -1.20
CA GLN A 55 3.21 -12.73 -1.91
C GLN A 55 2.66 -11.52 -1.15
N GLU A 56 1.51 -11.65 -0.49
CA GLU A 56 0.94 -10.64 0.39
C GLU A 56 1.91 -10.28 1.54
N LEU A 57 2.46 -11.30 2.21
CA LEU A 57 3.39 -11.09 3.32
C LEU A 57 4.69 -10.45 2.85
N LYS A 58 5.22 -10.83 1.67
CA LYS A 58 6.38 -10.16 1.05
C LYS A 58 6.09 -8.69 0.78
N LEU A 59 4.96 -8.38 0.14
CA LEU A 59 4.56 -7.02 -0.17
C LEU A 59 4.40 -6.17 1.09
N LYS A 60 3.58 -6.62 2.05
CA LYS A 60 3.29 -5.85 3.27
C LYS A 60 4.54 -5.59 4.08
N ARG A 61 5.45 -6.57 4.18
CA ARG A 61 6.75 -6.41 4.80
C ARG A 61 7.57 -5.32 4.12
N ARG A 62 7.68 -5.33 2.78
CA ARG A 62 8.39 -4.30 2.01
C ARG A 62 7.81 -2.92 2.26
N LEU A 63 6.48 -2.80 2.18
CA LEU A 63 5.77 -1.53 2.41
C LEU A 63 5.98 -0.99 3.82
N ILE A 64 5.96 -1.84 4.85
CA ILE A 64 6.28 -1.41 6.22
C ILE A 64 7.70 -0.83 6.28
N LEU A 65 8.68 -1.51 5.70
CA LEU A 65 10.08 -1.03 5.68
C LEU A 65 10.21 0.32 4.97
N GLU A 66 9.58 0.48 3.80
CA GLU A 66 9.55 1.75 3.07
C GLU A 66 8.91 2.87 3.91
N LEU A 67 7.80 2.59 4.58
CA LEU A 67 7.10 3.57 5.43
C LEU A 67 7.91 3.95 6.67
N LEU A 68 8.60 2.98 7.30
CA LEU A 68 9.52 3.23 8.41
C LEU A 68 10.70 4.11 7.96
N GLU A 69 11.29 3.80 6.81
CA GLU A 69 12.38 4.60 6.23
C GLU A 69 11.91 6.03 5.94
N ASN A 70 10.74 6.20 5.33
CA ASN A 70 10.16 7.52 5.08
C ASN A 70 9.92 8.29 6.38
N LEU A 71 9.39 7.65 7.44
CA LEU A 71 9.20 8.30 8.74
C LEU A 71 10.52 8.80 9.34
N VAL A 72 11.59 8.00 9.29
CA VAL A 72 12.92 8.39 9.78
C VAL A 72 13.47 9.57 8.97
N LEU A 73 13.24 9.60 7.66
CA LEU A 73 13.73 10.65 6.76
C LEU A 73 12.92 11.95 6.85
N ASP A 74 11.61 11.86 7.07
CA ASP A 74 10.70 13.01 7.14
C ASP A 74 10.70 13.68 8.52
N PHE A 75 10.97 12.93 9.58
CA PHE A 75 11.02 13.44 10.95
C PHE A 75 12.38 13.13 11.62
N PRO A 76 13.51 13.66 11.08
CA PRO A 76 14.86 13.36 11.56
C PRO A 76 15.12 13.77 13.01
N GLU A 77 14.27 14.61 13.60
CA GLU A 77 14.41 15.10 14.98
C GLU A 77 13.55 14.29 15.97
N LEU A 78 12.53 13.58 15.49
CA LEU A 78 11.49 13.00 16.34
C LEU A 78 11.41 11.47 16.25
N TYR A 79 12.12 10.84 15.30
CA TYR A 79 11.93 9.42 15.00
C TYR A 79 12.21 8.45 16.17
N TYR A 80 12.97 8.85 17.21
CA TYR A 80 13.18 8.04 18.42
C TYR A 80 11.93 8.00 19.32
N ASP A 81 11.09 9.03 19.22
CA ASP A 81 9.96 9.27 20.11
C ASP A 81 8.61 8.98 19.46
N ILE A 82 8.58 8.79 18.13
CA ILE A 82 7.35 8.43 17.42
C ILE A 82 6.88 7.04 17.85
N HIS A 83 5.66 7.00 18.37
CA HIS A 83 4.89 5.80 18.64
C HIS A 83 3.89 5.58 17.51
N ILE A 84 4.00 4.45 16.81
CA ILE A 84 3.24 4.16 15.60
C ILE A 84 2.19 3.09 15.91
N LYS A 85 0.90 3.37 15.72
CA LYS A 85 -0.11 2.31 15.77
C LYS A 85 -0.01 1.41 14.51
N PRO A 86 -0.13 0.07 14.61
CA PRO A 86 -0.03 -0.83 13.46
C PRO A 86 -0.90 -0.45 12.26
N GLU A 87 -2.08 0.11 12.52
CA GLU A 87 -3.03 0.58 11.52
C GLU A 87 -2.44 1.62 10.58
N TYR A 88 -1.48 2.43 11.05
CA TYR A 88 -0.77 3.41 10.23
C TYR A 88 -0.28 2.81 8.91
N PHE A 89 0.35 1.63 8.97
CA PHE A 89 0.98 1.01 7.80
C PHE A 89 -0.05 0.61 6.74
N MET A 90 -1.21 0.11 7.16
CA MET A 90 -2.30 -0.23 6.26
C MET A 90 -2.91 1.03 5.64
N TYR A 91 -3.29 2.00 6.47
CA TYR A 91 -3.96 3.21 6.00
C TYR A 91 -3.04 4.04 5.07
N GLU A 92 -1.76 4.21 5.42
CA GLU A 92 -0.81 4.97 4.60
C GLU A 92 -0.45 4.25 3.29
N ALA A 93 -0.28 2.92 3.32
CA ALA A 93 -0.07 2.15 2.09
C ALA A 93 -1.26 2.30 1.13
N ILE A 94 -2.48 2.06 1.61
CA ILE A 94 -3.69 2.18 0.80
C ILE A 94 -3.83 3.59 0.21
N LEU A 95 -3.71 4.62 1.05
CA LEU A 95 -3.96 6.01 0.64
C LEU A 95 -2.88 6.54 -0.32
N SER A 96 -1.61 6.24 -0.05
CA SER A 96 -0.51 6.67 -0.92
C SER A 96 -0.65 6.08 -2.32
N ARG A 97 -1.11 4.83 -2.45
CA ARG A 97 -1.32 4.19 -3.76
C ARG A 97 -2.59 4.67 -4.45
N ALA A 98 -3.68 4.90 -3.73
CA ALA A 98 -4.89 5.49 -4.30
C ALA A 98 -4.65 6.91 -4.85
N ARG A 99 -3.75 7.68 -4.23
CA ARG A 99 -3.29 8.98 -4.75
C ARG A 99 -2.52 8.85 -6.05
N LEU A 100 -1.72 7.80 -6.20
CA LEU A 100 -0.92 7.53 -7.41
C LEU A 100 -1.74 6.94 -8.56
N PHE A 101 -2.75 6.12 -8.24
CA PHE A 101 -3.63 5.52 -9.23
C PHE A 101 -5.10 5.80 -8.87
N PRO A 102 -5.65 6.97 -9.28
CA PRO A 102 -7.00 7.40 -8.91
C PRO A 102 -8.13 6.42 -9.19
N PRO A 103 -8.09 5.58 -10.24
CA PRO A 103 -9.07 4.51 -10.40
C PRO A 103 -9.25 3.61 -9.17
N LEU A 104 -8.27 3.52 -8.26
CA LEU A 104 -8.33 2.70 -7.04
C LEU A 104 -9.21 3.29 -5.94
N TYR A 105 -9.62 4.56 -6.02
CA TYR A 105 -10.46 5.19 -4.99
C TYR A 105 -11.76 4.40 -4.74
N HIS A 106 -12.29 3.70 -5.74
CA HIS A 106 -13.50 2.89 -5.57
C HIS A 106 -13.31 1.76 -4.53
N MET A 107 -12.11 1.20 -4.39
CA MET A 107 -11.83 0.12 -3.42
C MET A 107 -11.80 0.63 -1.97
N LEU A 108 -11.59 1.93 -1.76
CA LEU A 108 -11.61 2.53 -0.42
C LEU A 108 -13.01 2.54 0.22
N SER A 109 -14.06 2.42 -0.59
CA SER A 109 -15.43 2.36 -0.11
C SER A 109 -15.66 1.23 0.89
N GLY A 110 -15.03 0.07 0.64
CA GLY A 110 -15.08 -1.09 1.52
C GLY A 110 -14.43 -0.90 2.89
N PHE A 111 -13.80 0.25 3.16
CA PHE A 111 -13.12 0.57 4.42
C PHE A 111 -13.76 1.73 5.19
N SER A 112 -14.80 2.36 4.65
CA SER A 112 -15.21 3.69 5.10
C SER A 112 -16.43 3.72 6.02
N CYS A 113 -17.36 2.75 5.95
CA CYS A 113 -18.52 2.71 6.86
C CYS A 113 -19.14 1.31 6.97
N GLY A 114 -19.73 1.00 8.14
CA GLY A 114 -20.50 -0.24 8.38
C GLY A 114 -19.68 -1.41 8.96
N ASP A 115 -20.37 -2.51 9.25
CA ASP A 115 -19.74 -3.71 9.85
C ASP A 115 -18.83 -4.45 8.86
N THR A 116 -19.13 -4.39 7.56
CA THR A 116 -18.26 -4.90 6.49
C THR A 116 -16.91 -4.21 6.45
N ALA A 117 -16.84 -2.90 6.74
CA ALA A 117 -15.59 -2.17 6.83
C ALA A 117 -14.71 -2.65 7.98
N LYS A 118 -15.29 -2.96 9.15
CA LYS A 118 -14.54 -3.51 10.30
C LYS A 118 -13.95 -4.89 9.96
N GLU A 119 -14.74 -5.74 9.29
CA GLU A 119 -14.28 -7.06 8.88
C GLU A 119 -13.16 -6.99 7.83
N ASN A 120 -13.29 -6.10 6.85
CA ASN A 120 -12.27 -5.86 5.83
C ASN A 120 -10.96 -5.37 6.44
N VAL A 121 -11.04 -4.40 7.36
CA VAL A 121 -9.87 -3.93 8.12
C VAL A 121 -9.23 -5.07 8.88
N LYS A 122 -10.02 -5.88 9.60
CA LYS A 122 -9.49 -7.03 10.35
C LYS A 122 -8.73 -8.00 9.44
N LYS A 123 -9.33 -8.41 8.32
CA LYS A 123 -8.73 -9.32 7.33
C LYS A 123 -7.41 -8.79 6.78
N VAL A 124 -7.38 -7.52 6.38
CA VAL A 124 -6.14 -6.91 5.84
C VAL A 124 -5.07 -6.77 6.92
N MET A 125 -5.47 -6.42 8.15
CA MET A 125 -4.54 -6.22 9.26
C MET A 125 -3.81 -7.50 9.67
N GLU A 126 -4.38 -8.69 9.46
CA GLU A 126 -3.72 -9.97 9.77
C GLU A 126 -2.34 -10.08 9.09
N GLY A 127 -2.27 -9.78 7.79
CA GLY A 127 -1.00 -9.79 7.05
C GLY A 127 -0.01 -8.73 7.53
N TYR A 128 -0.49 -7.53 7.91
CA TYR A 128 0.36 -6.48 8.47
C TYR A 128 0.91 -6.85 9.84
N ILE A 129 0.07 -7.41 10.72
CA ILE A 129 0.48 -7.87 12.04
C ILE A 129 1.51 -8.99 11.93
N TYR A 130 1.33 -9.92 10.99
CA TYR A 130 2.33 -10.95 10.73
C TYR A 130 3.68 -10.35 10.30
N ALA A 131 3.66 -9.44 9.33
CA ALA A 131 4.87 -8.78 8.86
C ALA A 131 5.57 -7.97 9.97
N LEU A 132 4.82 -7.26 10.80
CA LEU A 132 5.35 -6.55 11.98
C LEU A 132 6.01 -7.51 12.97
N LYS A 133 5.38 -8.65 13.29
CA LYS A 133 5.99 -9.67 14.16
C LYS A 133 7.32 -10.20 13.58
N SER A 134 7.42 -10.36 12.26
CA SER A 134 8.68 -10.74 11.61
C SER A 134 9.76 -9.67 11.79
N LEU A 135 9.41 -8.41 11.58
CA LEU A 135 10.34 -7.27 11.69
C LEU A 135 10.80 -7.04 13.15
N GLU A 136 9.94 -7.33 14.11
CA GLU A 136 10.25 -7.31 15.54
C GLU A 136 11.29 -8.38 15.90
N LYS A 137 11.11 -9.62 15.41
CA LYS A 137 12.09 -10.71 15.59
C LYS A 137 13.47 -10.36 15.02
N GLU A 138 13.50 -9.60 13.92
CA GLU A 138 14.72 -9.13 13.28
C GLU A 138 15.32 -7.87 13.93
N LYS A 139 14.71 -7.36 15.00
CA LYS A 139 15.12 -6.15 15.73
C LYS A 139 15.14 -4.90 14.84
N ILE A 140 14.28 -4.86 13.83
CA ILE A 140 14.05 -3.67 12.98
C ILE A 140 13.10 -2.70 13.68
N ILE A 141 12.14 -3.25 14.41
CA ILE A 141 11.18 -2.51 15.22
C ILE A 141 11.12 -3.09 16.63
N GLU A 142 10.57 -2.31 17.55
CA GLU A 142 10.29 -2.69 18.93
C GLU A 142 8.80 -2.44 19.21
N ARG A 143 8.16 -3.34 19.97
CA ARG A 143 6.77 -3.14 20.40
C ARG A 143 6.76 -2.63 21.84
N VAL A 144 6.17 -1.45 22.05
CA VAL A 144 6.08 -0.80 23.37
C VAL A 144 4.64 -0.39 23.60
N ASN A 145 3.98 -0.95 24.62
CA ASN A 145 2.61 -0.60 25.01
C ASN A 145 1.59 -0.64 23.85
N GLY A 146 1.73 -1.62 22.94
CA GLY A 146 0.86 -1.76 21.76
C GLY A 146 1.24 -0.87 20.57
N TYR A 147 2.21 0.03 20.73
CA TYR A 147 2.80 0.82 19.65
C TYR A 147 4.03 0.15 19.06
N ILE A 148 4.34 0.53 17.83
CA ILE A 148 5.56 0.18 17.12
C ILE A 148 6.53 1.36 17.22
N LYS A 149 7.75 1.09 17.65
CA LYS A 149 8.89 2.02 17.61
C LYS A 149 9.94 1.51 16.64
N VAL A 150 10.64 2.43 15.99
CA VAL A 150 11.74 2.10 15.08
C VAL A 150 12.99 1.81 15.90
N SER A 151 13.69 0.70 15.64
CA SER A 151 14.90 0.38 16.40
C SER A 151 16.04 1.34 16.04
N LYS A 152 16.89 1.66 17.02
CA LYS A 152 18.05 2.53 16.83
C LYS A 152 18.96 2.03 15.70
N LYS A 153 19.16 0.71 15.61
CA LYS A 153 19.96 0.07 14.55
C LYS A 153 19.41 0.35 13.16
N PHE A 154 18.09 0.28 12.98
CA PHE A 154 17.46 0.54 11.68
C PHE A 154 17.58 2.02 11.30
N ILE A 155 17.32 2.91 12.25
CA ILE A 155 17.52 4.36 12.09
C ILE A 155 18.94 4.68 11.60
N ASP A 156 19.95 4.14 12.27
CA ASP A 156 21.36 4.42 11.94
C ASP A 156 21.71 3.89 10.53
N THR A 157 21.12 2.76 10.14
CA THR A 157 21.23 2.20 8.78
C THR A 157 20.60 3.12 7.73
N VAL A 158 19.41 3.66 7.99
CA VAL A 158 18.75 4.63 7.08
C VAL A 158 19.58 5.91 6.97
N LYS A 159 20.09 6.45 8.08
CA LYS A 159 20.91 7.66 8.09
C LYS A 159 22.21 7.50 7.33
N SER A 160 22.91 6.37 7.49
CA SER A 160 24.14 6.10 6.75
C SER A 160 23.92 5.93 5.24
N ARG A 161 22.74 5.48 4.80
CA ARG A 161 22.34 5.47 3.38
C ARG A 161 21.97 6.85 2.84
N LYS A 162 21.50 7.77 3.69
CA LYS A 162 21.09 9.15 3.34
C LYS A 162 22.19 9.95 2.64
N THR A 163 23.47 9.66 2.88
CA THR A 163 24.58 10.29 2.13
C THR A 163 24.61 9.91 0.64
N LYS A 164 23.83 8.91 0.20
CA LYS A 164 23.79 8.44 -1.20
C LYS A 164 22.49 8.73 -1.98
N PHE A 165 21.36 9.01 -1.31
CA PHE A 165 20.01 8.97 -1.95
C PHE A 165 19.16 10.25 -1.83
N THR A 166 19.64 11.33 -1.21
CA THR A 166 18.84 12.54 -0.86
C THR A 166 18.21 13.29 -2.03
N ASN A 167 18.59 13.03 -3.29
CA ASN A 167 18.02 13.72 -4.46
C ASN A 167 16.97 12.92 -5.23
N LEU A 168 16.77 11.63 -4.94
CA LEU A 168 16.06 10.70 -5.84
C LEU A 168 14.68 10.22 -5.37
N LEU A 169 14.17 10.62 -4.20
CA LEU A 169 12.85 10.16 -3.73
C LEU A 169 11.82 11.28 -3.61
N LYS A 170 12.19 12.44 -3.06
CA LYS A 170 11.24 13.59 -2.93
C LYS A 170 10.96 14.26 -4.28
N ALA A 171 11.98 14.41 -5.13
CA ALA A 171 11.80 14.87 -6.50
C ALA A 171 11.18 13.78 -7.40
N ALA A 172 11.50 12.51 -7.14
CA ALA A 172 11.01 11.41 -7.95
C ALA A 172 9.55 11.07 -7.68
N GLN A 173 9.00 11.19 -6.47
CA GLN A 173 7.56 10.99 -6.29
C GLN A 173 6.69 11.96 -7.10
N LYS A 174 7.18 13.19 -7.36
CA LYS A 174 6.45 14.20 -8.14
C LYS A 174 6.84 14.20 -9.64
N THR A 175 8.10 13.89 -9.96
CA THR A 175 8.63 13.86 -11.33
C THR A 175 8.50 12.48 -11.99
N LEU A 176 8.64 11.37 -11.25
CA LEU A 176 8.21 10.03 -11.70
C LEU A 176 6.69 9.98 -11.87
N PHE A 177 5.92 10.69 -11.05
CA PHE A 177 4.46 10.78 -11.27
C PHE A 177 4.14 11.38 -12.65
N LEU A 178 4.85 12.43 -13.07
CA LEU A 178 4.65 13.05 -14.38
C LEU A 178 5.23 12.22 -15.55
N SER A 179 6.35 11.52 -15.38
CA SER A 179 6.91 10.66 -16.43
C SER A 179 6.20 9.30 -16.53
N VAL A 180 5.68 8.76 -15.43
CA VAL A 180 4.82 7.57 -15.41
C VAL A 180 3.44 7.90 -15.98
N LEU A 181 2.89 9.12 -15.83
CA LEU A 181 1.70 9.59 -16.57
C LEU A 181 1.81 9.46 -18.10
N GLY A 182 3.00 9.64 -18.67
CA GLY A 182 3.25 9.35 -20.09
C GLY A 182 3.36 7.86 -20.43
N LEU A 183 3.77 7.01 -19.48
CA LEU A 183 3.93 5.56 -19.66
C LEU A 183 2.70 4.74 -19.23
N PHE A 184 1.79 5.31 -18.44
CA PHE A 184 0.55 4.70 -17.98
C PHE A 184 -0.26 4.10 -19.15
N PRO A 185 -0.45 4.78 -20.30
CA PRO A 185 -1.12 4.18 -21.46
C PRO A 185 -0.44 2.91 -21.95
N ASN A 186 0.89 2.86 -21.94
CA ASN A 186 1.66 1.68 -22.33
C ASN A 186 1.61 0.57 -21.28
N ILE A 187 1.62 0.90 -19.99
CA ILE A 187 1.44 -0.08 -18.89
C ILE A 187 0.02 -0.67 -18.91
N PHE A 188 -1.00 0.15 -19.17
CA PHE A 188 -2.37 -0.34 -19.36
C PHE A 188 -2.50 -1.17 -20.65
N LYS A 189 -1.79 -0.79 -21.72
CA LYS A 189 -1.72 -1.56 -22.96
C LYS A 189 -1.01 -2.90 -22.77
N THR A 190 0.09 -2.96 -22.01
CA THR A 190 0.84 -4.20 -21.72
C THR A 190 0.09 -5.13 -20.77
N LEU A 191 -0.56 -4.59 -19.74
CA LEU A 191 -1.47 -5.38 -18.86
C LEU A 191 -2.79 -5.73 -19.55
N SER A 192 -3.01 -5.18 -20.76
CA SER A 192 -4.27 -5.24 -21.51
C SER A 192 -5.47 -4.82 -20.65
N PHE A 193 -5.25 -3.88 -19.72
CA PHE A 193 -6.30 -3.17 -19.03
C PHE A 193 -7.06 -2.35 -20.07
N SER A 194 -8.28 -2.80 -20.37
CA SER A 194 -9.09 -2.20 -21.42
C SER A 194 -9.47 -0.77 -21.03
N LYS A 195 -9.72 0.08 -22.03
CA LYS A 195 -10.38 1.37 -21.82
C LYS A 195 -11.69 1.22 -21.02
N SER A 196 -12.36 0.06 -21.16
CA SER A 196 -13.54 -0.29 -20.36
C SER A 196 -13.24 -0.50 -18.87
N PHE A 197 -12.09 -1.05 -18.49
CA PHE A 197 -11.65 -1.18 -17.08
C PHE A 197 -11.43 0.17 -16.43
N LEU A 198 -10.71 1.04 -17.14
CA LEU A 198 -10.48 2.40 -16.69
C LEU A 198 -11.79 3.20 -16.64
N SER A 199 -12.69 3.04 -17.61
CA SER A 199 -13.98 3.74 -17.58
C SER A 199 -14.92 3.24 -16.47
N ALA A 200 -14.96 1.93 -16.20
CA ALA A 200 -15.79 1.34 -15.14
C ALA A 200 -15.29 1.75 -13.75
N SER A 201 -13.96 1.76 -13.56
CA SER A 201 -13.34 2.25 -12.32
C SER A 201 -13.46 3.77 -12.18
N GLN A 202 -13.37 4.55 -13.26
CA GLN A 202 -13.56 6.01 -13.25
C GLN A 202 -15.02 6.44 -13.00
N LEU A 203 -16.01 5.77 -13.61
CA LEU A 203 -17.44 6.04 -13.38
C LEU A 203 -17.81 5.85 -11.90
N ASN A 204 -17.23 4.83 -11.25
CA ASN A 204 -17.38 4.61 -9.83
C ASN A 204 -16.56 5.61 -9.01
N ALA A 205 -15.27 5.82 -9.33
CA ALA A 205 -14.41 6.74 -8.59
C ALA A 205 -14.90 8.21 -8.63
N GLY A 206 -15.46 8.68 -9.75
CA GLY A 206 -15.98 10.04 -9.91
C GLY A 206 -17.19 10.35 -9.01
N LYS A 207 -18.08 9.36 -8.78
CA LYS A 207 -19.17 9.48 -7.79
C LYS A 207 -18.67 9.38 -6.34
N LEU A 208 -17.60 8.63 -6.11
CA LEU A 208 -17.04 8.39 -4.78
C LEU A 208 -16.07 9.47 -4.28
N LYS A 209 -15.45 10.26 -5.17
CA LYS A 209 -14.48 11.29 -4.79
C LYS A 209 -15.05 12.36 -3.84
N ASN A 210 -16.37 12.56 -3.84
CA ASN A 210 -17.06 13.56 -3.02
C ASN A 210 -17.70 13.00 -1.74
N THR A 211 -17.63 11.69 -1.46
CA THR A 211 -18.41 11.05 -0.38
C THR A 211 -17.60 10.26 0.64
N TYR A 212 -16.30 10.03 0.42
CA TYR A 212 -15.50 9.15 1.27
C TYR A 212 -14.34 9.91 1.94
N THR A 213 -14.48 10.18 3.24
CA THR A 213 -13.39 10.67 4.10
C THR A 213 -12.58 9.49 4.62
N PHE A 214 -11.63 9.01 3.82
CA PHE A 214 -10.55 8.18 4.36
C PHE A 214 -9.72 9.06 5.30
N GLY A 215 -9.74 8.77 6.61
CA GLY A 215 -9.08 9.61 7.61
C GLY A 215 -7.56 9.72 7.37
N ASP A 216 -6.96 10.84 7.79
CA ASP A 216 -5.51 11.04 7.67
C ASP A 216 -4.75 9.94 8.44
N PRO A 217 -3.91 9.11 7.77
CA PRO A 217 -3.13 8.07 8.43
C PRO A 217 -2.21 8.64 9.52
N LYS A 218 -1.81 9.91 9.44
CA LYS A 218 -0.97 10.55 10.46
C LYS A 218 -1.60 10.58 11.86
N ARG A 219 -2.93 10.44 11.98
CA ARG A 219 -3.62 10.29 13.27
C ARG A 219 -3.18 9.05 14.08
N PHE A 220 -2.49 8.11 13.42
CA PHE A 220 -1.95 6.90 14.03
C PHE A 220 -0.49 7.05 14.48
N LEU A 221 0.10 8.24 14.32
CA LEU A 221 1.42 8.61 14.81
C LEU A 221 1.27 9.47 16.06
N PHE A 222 2.01 9.11 17.11
CA PHE A 222 1.95 9.81 18.39
C PHE A 222 3.35 10.18 18.84
N ILE A 223 3.47 11.36 19.45
CA ILE A 223 4.68 11.78 20.16
C ILE A 223 4.25 11.91 21.61
N PRO A 224 4.83 11.14 22.55
CA PRO A 224 4.53 11.31 23.95
C PRO A 224 4.99 12.70 24.37
N THR A 225 4.07 13.54 24.85
CA THR A 225 4.38 14.92 25.22
C THR A 225 4.96 15.06 26.64
N THR A 226 5.10 13.96 27.40
CA THR A 226 5.79 13.91 28.70
C THR A 226 5.93 12.45 29.16
N ASN A 227 7.06 12.13 29.82
CA ASN A 227 7.36 10.85 30.50
C ASN A 227 6.52 10.65 31.77
#